data_AF-A0A5S3TBK8-F1
#
_entry.id   AF-A0A5S3TBK8-F1
#
_cell.length_a   1.000
_cell.length_b   1.000
_cell.length_c   1.000
_cell.angle_alpha   90.00
_cell.angle_beta   90.00
_cell.angle_gamma   90.00
#
_symmetry.space_group_name_H-M   'P 1'
#
loop_
_entity.id
_entity.type
_entity.pdbx_description
1 polymer ?
#
loop_
_entity_poly.entity_id
_entity_poly.type
_entity_poly.pdbx_seq_one_letter_code
_entity_poly.pdbx_strand_id
1 'polypeptide(L)'
;MGNFKLQFVTLFGYDYAKGAKELGVSERQVRRYLKANKATKPIEKLLEIMYRGYLPLTGPWSECSISREDNLLLTPWGKVKPSDVQLVHRYKWSAKKSEQMYQNLKKQTSNHDKYLFDLQNQLLDIIGDISEKTGS
;
A
#
# COMPACT_ATOMS: atom_id res chain seq x y z
N MET A 1 -27.17 6.50 -3.35
CA MET A 1 -27.86 5.24 -3.02
C MET A 1 -27.57 4.25 -4.13
N GLY A 2 -26.90 3.14 -3.81
CA GLY A 2 -26.49 2.14 -4.78
C GLY A 2 -27.68 1.46 -5.46
N ASN A 3 -27.53 1.13 -6.74
CA ASN A 3 -28.54 0.42 -7.51
C ASN A 3 -28.52 -1.07 -7.12
N PHE A 4 -29.49 -1.51 -6.31
CA PHE A 4 -29.57 -2.89 -5.81
C PHE A 4 -29.51 -3.92 -6.95
N LYS A 5 -30.24 -3.65 -8.04
CA LYS A 5 -30.25 -4.53 -9.21
C LYS A 5 -28.87 -4.66 -9.85
N LEU A 6 -28.15 -3.55 -10.01
CA LEU A 6 -26.80 -3.57 -10.56
C LEU A 6 -25.87 -4.41 -9.68
N GLN A 7 -25.82 -4.13 -8.37
CA GLN A 7 -24.95 -4.84 -7.43
C GLN A 7 -25.24 -6.33 -7.39
N PHE A 8 -26.52 -6.71 -7.41
CA PHE A 8 -26.92 -8.12 -7.41
C PHE A 8 -26.47 -8.84 -8.69
N VAL A 9 -26.73 -8.23 -9.86
CA VAL A 9 -26.35 -8.82 -11.15
C VAL A 9 -24.83 -8.91 -11.28
N THR A 10 -24.07 -7.93 -10.79
CA THR A 10 -22.60 -8.03 -10.79
C THR A 10 -22.09 -9.17 -9.90
N LEU A 11 -22.75 -9.45 -8.79
CA LEU A 11 -22.29 -10.48 -7.83
C LEU A 11 -22.72 -11.91 -8.18
N PHE A 12 -23.94 -12.06 -8.70
CA PHE A 12 -24.61 -13.35 -8.87
C PHE A 12 -25.09 -13.59 -10.31
N GLY A 13 -24.98 -12.61 -11.20
CA GLY A 13 -25.53 -12.69 -12.54
C GLY A 13 -27.04 -12.89 -12.52
N TYR A 14 -27.50 -13.91 -13.26
CA TYR A 14 -28.90 -14.33 -13.31
C TYR A 14 -29.19 -15.54 -12.40
N ASP A 15 -28.23 -15.97 -11.58
CA ASP A 15 -28.41 -17.06 -10.63
C ASP A 15 -29.08 -16.57 -9.34
N TYR A 16 -30.42 -16.52 -9.38
CA TYR A 16 -31.22 -16.07 -8.25
C TYR A 16 -31.17 -17.02 -7.06
N ALA A 17 -31.00 -18.32 -7.30
CA ALA A 17 -30.93 -19.32 -6.23
C ALA A 17 -29.68 -19.13 -5.38
N LYS A 18 -28.53 -18.91 -6.02
CA LYS A 18 -27.27 -18.60 -5.33
C LYS A 18 -27.36 -17.29 -4.55
N GLY A 19 -27.87 -16.22 -5.18
CA GLY A 19 -28.03 -14.94 -4.50
C GLY A 19 -29.01 -15.00 -3.32
N ALA A 20 -30.09 -15.78 -3.44
CA ALA A 20 -31.04 -16.01 -2.36
C ALA A 20 -30.40 -16.72 -1.16
N LYS A 21 -29.61 -17.78 -1.42
CA LYS A 21 -28.87 -18.52 -0.40
C LYS A 21 -27.88 -17.64 0.36
N GLU A 22 -27.10 -16.83 -0.35
CA GLU A 22 -26.07 -15.94 0.22
C GLU A 22 -26.68 -14.79 1.02
N LEU A 23 -27.81 -14.25 0.57
CA LEU A 23 -28.53 -13.18 1.27
C LEU A 23 -29.44 -13.69 2.40
N GLY A 24 -29.57 -15.02 2.57
CA GLY A 24 -30.42 -15.63 3.59
C GLY A 24 -31.92 -15.39 3.37
N VAL A 25 -32.36 -15.22 2.12
CA VAL A 25 -33.76 -14.94 1.76
C VAL A 25 -34.29 -15.94 0.73
N SER A 26 -35.61 -15.98 0.54
CA SER A 26 -36.21 -16.80 -0.52
C SER A 26 -35.96 -16.19 -1.91
N GLU A 27 -35.88 -17.04 -2.94
CA GLU A 27 -35.73 -16.60 -4.32
C GLU A 27 -36.87 -15.66 -4.78
N ARG A 28 -38.09 -15.91 -4.29
CA ARG A 28 -39.25 -15.04 -4.52
C ARG A 28 -39.01 -13.62 -3.99
N GLN A 29 -38.40 -13.49 -2.82
CA GLN A 29 -38.06 -12.17 -2.25
C GLN A 29 -36.98 -11.47 -3.07
N VAL A 30 -35.95 -12.19 -3.52
CA VAL A 30 -34.91 -11.65 -4.41
C VAL A 30 -35.52 -11.09 -5.70
N ARG A 31 -36.37 -11.87 -6.38
CA ARG A 31 -37.07 -11.42 -7.59
C ARG A 31 -37.93 -10.17 -7.34
N ARG A 32 -38.59 -10.09 -6.17
CA ARG A 32 -39.34 -8.90 -5.76
C ARG A 32 -38.43 -7.68 -5.59
N TYR A 33 -37.28 -7.84 -4.93
CA TYR A 33 -36.32 -6.76 -4.72
C TYR A 33 -35.70 -6.29 -6.03
N LEU A 34 -35.39 -7.21 -6.96
CA LEU A 34 -34.88 -6.87 -8.29
C LEU A 34 -35.91 -6.10 -9.13
N LYS A 35 -37.19 -6.47 -9.06
CA LYS A 35 -38.27 -5.76 -9.75
C LYS A 35 -38.49 -4.36 -9.17
N ALA A 36 -38.44 -4.22 -7.85
CA ALA A 36 -38.59 -2.94 -7.16
C ALA A 36 -37.30 -2.09 -7.15
N ASN A 37 -36.18 -2.65 -7.59
CA ASN A 37 -34.83 -2.10 -7.45
C ASN A 37 -34.49 -1.60 -6.03
N LYS A 38 -35.03 -2.28 -5.02
CA LYS A 38 -34.92 -1.88 -3.61
C LYS A 38 -35.14 -3.09 -2.72
N ALA A 39 -34.36 -3.20 -1.66
CA ALA A 39 -34.51 -4.25 -0.66
C ALA A 39 -34.71 -3.65 0.74
N THR A 40 -34.76 -4.50 1.76
CA THR A 40 -34.71 -4.01 3.14
C THR A 40 -33.30 -3.51 3.44
N LYS A 41 -33.18 -2.47 4.29
CA LYS A 41 -31.88 -1.86 4.62
C LYS A 41 -30.78 -2.86 5.01
N PRO A 42 -31.05 -3.94 5.80
CA PRO A 42 -30.02 -4.92 6.11
C PRO A 42 -29.50 -5.66 4.88
N ILE A 43 -30.39 -6.03 3.95
CA ILE A 43 -30.03 -6.74 2.73
C ILE A 43 -29.27 -5.81 1.77
N GLU A 44 -29.68 -4.56 1.67
CA GLU A 44 -28.95 -3.56 0.87
C GLU A 44 -27.52 -3.37 1.38
N LYS A 45 -27.35 -3.23 2.70
CA LYS A 45 -26.03 -3.13 3.33
C LYS A 45 -25.20 -4.40 3.11
N LEU A 46 -25.79 -5.58 3.29
CA LEU A 46 -25.11 -6.85 3.09
C LEU A 46 -24.62 -6.98 1.64
N LEU A 47 -25.50 -6.69 0.68
CA LEU A 47 -25.17 -6.73 -0.74
C LEU A 47 -24.07 -5.72 -1.10
N GLU A 48 -24.12 -4.51 -0.54
CA GLU A 48 -23.10 -3.48 -0.73
C GLU A 48 -21.74 -3.92 -0.18
N ILE A 49 -21.69 -4.54 1.00
CA ILE A 49 -20.47 -5.10 1.59
C ILE A 49 -19.89 -6.18 0.67
N MET A 50 -20.73 -7.11 0.21
CA MET A 50 -20.30 -8.18 -0.71
C MET A 50 -19.80 -7.62 -2.03
N TYR A 51 -20.51 -6.63 -2.59
CA TYR A 51 -20.20 -5.99 -3.87
C TYR A 51 -18.84 -5.32 -3.86
N ARG A 52 -18.47 -4.73 -2.72
CA ARG A 52 -17.18 -4.06 -2.53
C ARG A 52 -16.04 -5.01 -2.17
N GLY A 53 -16.32 -6.31 -2.03
CA GLY A 53 -15.34 -7.30 -1.60
C GLY A 53 -14.94 -7.11 -0.14
N TYR A 54 -15.90 -6.78 0.72
CA TYR A 54 -15.73 -6.60 2.17
C TYR A 54 -14.83 -5.42 2.58
N LEU A 55 -14.55 -4.49 1.66
CA LEU A 55 -13.81 -3.27 1.98
C LEU A 55 -14.64 -2.28 2.82
N PRO A 56 -14.02 -1.50 3.72
CA PRO A 56 -14.74 -0.51 4.54
C PRO A 56 -15.38 0.60 3.71
N LEU A 57 -16.60 1.03 4.07
CA LEU A 57 -17.34 2.12 3.40
C LEU A 57 -16.75 3.52 3.65
N THR A 58 -15.72 3.61 4.48
CA THR A 58 -15.16 4.86 4.98
C THR A 58 -13.71 5.06 4.55
N GLY A 59 -13.29 6.32 4.49
CA GLY A 59 -11.90 6.69 4.23
C GLY A 59 -11.45 6.35 2.81
N PRO A 60 -10.16 6.02 2.60
CA PRO A 60 -9.58 5.78 1.27
C PRO A 60 -10.20 4.58 0.52
N TRP A 61 -10.94 3.72 1.22
CA TRP A 61 -11.54 2.52 0.68
C TRP A 61 -12.93 2.74 0.11
N SER A 62 -13.57 3.89 0.38
CA SER A 62 -14.97 4.18 0.00
C SER A 62 -15.22 3.93 -1.50
N GLU A 63 -14.25 4.29 -2.34
CA GLU A 63 -14.33 4.18 -3.80
C GLU A 63 -13.61 2.93 -4.35
N CYS A 64 -13.10 2.07 -3.47
CA CYS A 64 -12.43 0.83 -3.84
C CYS A 64 -13.40 -0.36 -3.78
N SER A 65 -13.14 -1.37 -4.62
CA SER A 65 -13.81 -2.67 -4.57
C SER A 65 -12.86 -3.79 -4.99
N ILE A 66 -13.08 -5.02 -4.54
CA ILE A 66 -12.33 -6.19 -5.03
C ILE A 66 -13.17 -6.90 -6.09
N SER A 67 -12.62 -7.03 -7.30
CA SER A 67 -13.26 -7.80 -8.37
C SER A 67 -13.31 -9.28 -7.98
N ARG A 68 -14.48 -9.89 -8.06
CA ARG A 68 -14.67 -11.32 -7.76
C ARG A 68 -14.14 -12.24 -8.86
N GLU A 69 -14.04 -11.74 -10.08
CA GLU A 69 -13.57 -12.50 -11.25
C GLU A 69 -12.04 -12.64 -11.22
N ASP A 70 -11.35 -11.51 -11.08
CA ASP A 70 -9.90 -11.46 -11.21
C ASP A 70 -9.16 -11.37 -9.86
N ASN A 71 -9.88 -11.23 -8.73
CA ASN A 71 -9.34 -10.94 -7.40
C ASN A 71 -8.43 -9.69 -7.37
N LEU A 72 -8.65 -8.75 -8.27
CA LEU A 72 -7.92 -7.48 -8.36
C LEU A 72 -8.63 -6.40 -7.55
N LEU A 73 -7.83 -5.52 -6.93
CA LEU A 73 -8.34 -4.32 -6.28
C LEU A 73 -8.65 -3.28 -7.36
N LEU A 74 -9.93 -2.96 -7.52
CA LEU A 74 -10.40 -1.85 -8.34
C LEU A 74 -10.33 -0.59 -7.50
N THR A 75 -9.54 0.38 -7.98
CA THR A 75 -9.45 1.73 -7.42
C THR A 75 -9.93 2.74 -8.46
N PRO A 76 -10.25 3.98 -8.07
CA PRO A 76 -10.58 5.05 -9.02
C PRO A 76 -9.50 5.29 -10.07
N TRP A 77 -8.25 4.95 -9.76
CA TRP A 77 -7.08 5.18 -10.62
C TRP A 77 -6.71 3.97 -11.48
N GLY A 78 -7.36 2.83 -11.29
CA GLY A 78 -7.10 1.61 -12.06
C GLY A 78 -7.16 0.32 -11.26
N LYS A 79 -6.86 -0.79 -11.95
CA LYS A 79 -6.78 -2.13 -11.35
C LYS A 79 -5.40 -2.34 -10.72
N VAL A 80 -5.37 -2.74 -9.47
CA VAL A 80 -4.15 -2.99 -8.70
C VAL A 80 -4.05 -4.48 -8.41
N LYS A 81 -2.91 -5.08 -8.77
CA LYS A 81 -2.58 -6.46 -8.43
C LYS A 81 -1.99 -6.54 -7.04
N PRO A 82 -2.12 -7.67 -6.33
CA PRO A 82 -1.42 -7.89 -5.06
C PRO A 82 0.10 -7.69 -5.17
N SER A 83 0.69 -8.03 -6.33
CA SER A 83 2.10 -7.80 -6.62
C SER A 83 2.48 -6.33 -6.60
N ASP A 84 1.60 -5.44 -7.04
CA ASP A 84 1.87 -4.01 -7.14
C ASP A 84 1.97 -3.41 -5.73
N VAL A 85 1.09 -3.86 -4.82
CA VAL A 85 1.14 -3.48 -3.40
C VAL A 85 2.46 -3.92 -2.76
N GLN A 86 2.85 -5.18 -2.97
CA GLN A 86 4.12 -5.71 -2.47
C GLN A 86 5.32 -4.94 -3.05
N LEU A 87 5.28 -4.60 -4.34
CA LEU A 87 6.33 -3.85 -5.01
C LEU A 87 6.50 -2.45 -4.41
N VAL A 88 5.39 -1.74 -4.14
CA VAL A 88 5.43 -0.40 -3.51
C VAL A 88 6.09 -0.47 -2.13
N HIS A 89 5.75 -1.46 -1.31
CA HIS A 89 6.39 -1.65 -0.01
C HIS A 89 7.88 -1.96 -0.14
N ARG A 90 8.25 -2.85 -1.06
CA ARG A 90 9.65 -3.21 -1.31
C ARG A 90 10.46 -2.03 -1.82
N TYR A 91 9.91 -1.23 -2.74
CA TYR A 91 10.52 -0.03 -3.26
C TYR A 91 10.80 0.99 -2.15
N LYS A 92 9.79 1.31 -1.32
CA LYS A 92 9.94 2.22 -0.18
C LYS A 92 10.99 1.73 0.83
N TRP A 93 11.01 0.43 1.11
CA TRP A 93 12.02 -0.18 1.98
C TRP A 93 13.43 -0.07 1.40
N SER A 94 13.60 -0.37 0.11
CA SER A 94 14.89 -0.27 -0.59
C SER A 94 15.42 1.15 -0.62
N ALA A 95 14.55 2.13 -0.89
CA ALA A 95 14.90 3.55 -0.84
C ALA A 95 15.41 3.95 0.55
N LYS A 96 14.68 3.56 1.61
CA LYS A 96 15.09 3.83 3.00
C LYS A 96 16.43 3.16 3.37
N LYS A 97 16.67 1.94 2.89
CA LYS A 97 17.96 1.25 3.10
C LYS A 97 19.11 1.96 2.39
N SER A 98 18.89 2.41 1.17
CA SER A 98 19.91 3.13 0.38
C SER A 98 20.24 4.49 1.02
N GLU A 99 19.22 5.21 1.51
CA GLU A 99 19.38 6.44 2.26
C GLU A 99 20.22 6.23 3.54
N GLN A 100 19.92 5.19 4.31
CA GLN A 100 20.69 4.84 5.51
C GLN A 100 22.15 4.52 5.18
N MET A 101 22.39 3.76 4.11
CA MET A 101 23.75 3.44 3.65
C MET A 101 24.51 4.71 3.27
N TYR A 102 23.87 5.62 2.52
CA TYR A 102 24.48 6.90 2.15
C TYR A 102 24.81 7.77 3.37
N GLN A 103 23.90 7.87 4.34
CA GLN A 103 24.12 8.58 5.61
C GLN A 103 25.31 7.99 6.38
N ASN A 104 25.43 6.67 6.43
CA ASN A 104 26.54 5.99 7.11
C ASN A 104 27.88 6.23 6.40
N LEU A 105 27.91 6.13 5.06
CA LEU A 105 29.11 6.43 4.27
C LEU A 105 29.56 7.87 4.48
N LYS A 106 28.63 8.83 4.44
CA LYS A 106 28.94 10.24 4.70
C LYS A 106 29.58 10.46 6.08
N LYS A 107 29.08 9.76 7.12
CA LYS A 107 29.69 9.81 8.46
C LYS A 107 31.09 9.18 8.49
N GLN A 108 31.28 8.05 7.81
CA GLN A 108 32.59 7.40 7.73
C GLN A 108 33.61 8.27 7.01
N THR A 109 33.25 8.87 5.86
CA THR A 109 34.11 9.81 5.14
C THR A 109 34.49 11.00 6.01
N SER A 110 33.52 11.63 6.69
CA SER A 110 33.82 12.75 7.58
C SER A 110 34.76 12.38 8.74
N ASN A 111 34.65 11.17 9.29
CA ASN A 111 35.57 10.69 10.32
C ASN A 111 36.96 10.41 9.75
N HIS A 112 37.04 9.87 8.53
CA HIS A 112 38.30 9.60 7.85
C HIS A 112 39.04 10.91 7.50
N ASP A 113 38.32 11.92 7.03
CA ASP A 113 38.89 13.24 6.73
C ASP A 113 39.48 13.89 7.98
N LYS A 114 38.79 13.79 9.13
CA LYS A 114 39.32 14.25 10.43
C LYS A 114 40.59 13.51 10.82
N TYR A 115 40.58 12.19 10.70
CA TYR A 115 41.75 11.36 11.01
C TYR A 115 42.97 11.72 10.14
N LEU A 116 42.78 11.92 8.84
CA LEU A 116 43.85 12.34 7.93
C LEU A 116 44.36 13.74 8.26
N PHE A 117 43.47 14.66 8.63
CA PHE A 117 43.85 16.00 9.07
C PHE A 117 44.69 15.97 10.35
N ASP A 118 44.28 15.16 11.34
CA ASP A 118 45.04 14.99 12.58
C ASP A 118 46.43 14.39 12.32
N LEU A 119 46.53 13.39 11.43
CA LEU A 119 47.82 12.82 11.01
C LEU A 119 48.71 13.86 10.32
N GLN A 120 48.15 14.70 9.45
CA GLN A 120 48.92 15.76 8.79
C GLN A 120 49.49 16.76 9.80
N ASN A 121 48.71 17.16 10.80
CA ASN A 121 49.18 18.06 11.85
C ASN A 121 50.31 17.43 12.67
N GLN A 122 50.16 16.16 13.06
CA GLN A 122 51.22 15.43 13.78
C GLN A 122 52.52 15.32 12.97
N LEU A 123 52.42 15.08 11.66
CA LEU A 123 53.61 15.04 10.79
C LEU A 123 54.27 16.41 10.66
N LEU A 124 53.48 17.49 10.57
CA LEU A 124 54.01 18.85 10.52
C LEU A 124 54.75 19.23 11.81
N ASP A 125 54.19 18.86 12.97
CA ASP A 125 54.84 19.09 14.27
C ASP A 125 56.19 18.36 14.34
N ILE A 126 56.24 17.09 13.92
CA ILE A 126 57.49 16.32 13.88
C ILE A 126 58.52 16.96 12.94
N ILE A 127 58.10 17.43 11.76
CA ILE A 127 59.00 18.11 10.81
C ILE A 127 59.51 19.43 11.41
N GLY A 128 58.66 20.19 12.10
CA GLY A 128 59.05 21.39 12.83
C GLY A 128 60.13 21.09 13.88
N ASP A 129 59.89 20.09 14.74
CA ASP A 129 60.82 19.64 15.77
C ASP A 129 62.18 19.18 15.20
N ILE A 130 62.16 18.48 14.06
CA ILE A 130 63.39 18.05 13.37
C ILE A 130 64.12 19.26 12.80
N SER A 131 63.40 20.17 12.13
CA SER A 131 63.97 21.39 11.56
C SER A 131 64.66 22.25 12.63
N GLU A 132 64.06 22.39 13.81
CA GLU A 132 64.67 23.10 14.95
C GLU A 132 65.93 22.39 15.47
N LYS A 133 65.95 21.06 15.48
CA LYS A 133 67.11 20.27 15.94
C LYS A 133 68.26 20.19 14.94
N THR A 134 67.97 20.25 13.64
CA THR A 134 68.99 20.18 12.57
C THR A 134 69.41 21.55 12.04
N GLY A 135 68.70 22.61 12.41
CA GLY A 135 69.08 24.00 12.15
C GLY A 135 70.14 24.50 13.12
N SER A 136 71.39 24.07 12.94
CA SER A 136 72.63 24.72 13.40
C SER A 136 73.70 24.54 12.36
#